data_AF-A0A3D3PE87-F1
#
_entry.id   AF-A0A3D3PE87-F1
#
_cell.length_a   1.000
_cell.length_b   1.000
_cell.length_c   1.000
_cell.angle_alpha   90.00
_cell.angle_beta   90.00
_cell.angle_gamma   90.00
#
_symmetry.space_group_name_H-M   'P 1'
#
loop_
_entity.id
_entity.type
_entity.pdbx_description
1 polymer ?
#
loop_
_entity_poly.entity_id
_entity_poly.type
_entity_poly.pdbx_seq_one_letter_code
_entity_poly.pdbx_strand_id
1 'polypeptide(L)'
;ALKIGETQRRIFALSAWKESPLFSEKERMVLQLTEEVTLISADGVSDETYDNVVKAFGENVMAQLIMQVIIINSWNRIAVSTKQVFE
;
A
#
# COMPACT_ATOMS: atom_id res chain seq x y z
N ALA A 1 -11.20 8.08 -1.32
CA ALA A 1 -10.92 8.29 0.11
C ALA A 1 -11.98 9.19 0.76
N LEU A 2 -11.98 10.52 0.54
CA LEU A 2 -12.93 11.42 1.23
C LEU A 2 -14.41 11.05 1.05
N LYS A 3 -14.81 10.70 -0.19
CA LYS A 3 -16.19 10.28 -0.51
C LYS A 3 -16.66 9.02 0.24
N ILE A 4 -15.73 8.22 0.78
CA ILE A 4 -16.02 6.96 1.51
C ILE A 4 -15.70 7.08 3.01
N GLY A 5 -15.53 8.29 3.54
CA GLY A 5 -15.38 8.53 4.98
C GLY A 5 -13.95 8.63 5.50
N GLU A 6 -12.92 8.56 4.64
CA GLU A 6 -11.55 8.88 5.09
C GLU A 6 -11.40 10.36 5.46
N THR A 7 -10.49 10.64 6.39
CA THR A 7 -10.27 12.01 6.88
C THR A 7 -9.11 12.68 6.14
N GLN A 8 -9.20 14.00 5.93
CA GLN A 8 -8.07 14.77 5.37
C GLN A 8 -6.80 14.60 6.21
N ARG A 9 -6.94 14.60 7.54
CA ARG A 9 -5.83 14.38 8.48
C ARG A 9 -5.07 13.07 8.20
N ARG A 10 -5.79 11.97 7.99
CA ARG A 10 -5.18 10.67 7.68
C ARG A 10 -4.56 10.66 6.28
N ILE A 11 -5.21 11.26 5.29
CA ILE A 11 -4.67 11.38 3.92
C ILE A 11 -3.34 12.13 3.94
N PHE A 12 -3.25 13.26 4.63
CA PHE A 12 -2.00 14.02 4.73
C PHE A 12 -0.91 13.28 5.53
N ALA A 13 -1.29 12.48 6.53
CA ALA A 13 -0.34 11.70 7.31
C ALA A 13 0.17 10.44 6.61
N LEU A 14 -0.45 10.02 5.49
CA LEU A 14 -0.16 8.75 4.82
C LEU A 14 1.30 8.66 4.31
N SER A 15 1.87 9.75 3.82
CA SER A 15 3.27 9.75 3.35
C SER A 15 4.30 9.59 4.49
N ALA A 16 3.87 9.80 5.74
CA ALA A 16 4.68 9.65 6.95
C ALA A 16 4.04 8.63 7.91
N TRP A 17 3.40 7.59 7.37
CA TRP A 17 2.59 6.66 8.15
C TRP A 17 3.36 5.93 9.26
N LYS A 18 4.66 5.66 9.07
CA LYS A 18 5.52 4.98 10.07
C LYS A 18 5.55 5.75 11.39
N GLU A 19 5.64 7.07 11.32
CA GLU A 19 5.70 7.97 12.48
C GLU A 19 4.30 8.43 12.96
N SER A 20 3.26 8.17 12.17
CA SER A 20 1.90 8.66 12.46
C SER A 20 1.14 7.70 13.39
N PRO A 21 0.62 8.16 14.53
CA PRO A 21 -0.20 7.33 15.41
C PRO A 21 -1.62 7.06 14.86
N LEU A 22 -1.94 7.58 13.67
CA LEU A 22 -3.31 7.53 13.12
C LEU A 22 -3.67 6.20 12.46
N PHE A 23 -2.68 5.32 12.24
CA PHE A 23 -2.86 4.04 11.56
C PHE A 23 -2.77 2.88 12.55
N SER A 24 -3.77 2.02 12.50
CA SER A 24 -3.81 0.77 13.28
C SER A 24 -2.69 -0.19 12.88
N GLU A 25 -2.41 -1.18 13.72
CA GLU A 25 -1.40 -2.20 13.44
C GLU A 25 -1.68 -2.95 12.12
N LYS A 26 -2.95 -3.30 11.88
CA LYS A 26 -3.38 -3.94 10.63
C LYS A 26 -3.14 -3.06 9.41
N GLU A 27 -3.44 -1.76 9.49
CA GLU A 27 -3.15 -0.82 8.40
C GLU A 27 -1.65 -0.69 8.17
N ARG A 28 -0.85 -0.62 9.24
CA ARG A 28 0.62 -0.56 9.17
C ARG A 28 1.22 -1.79 8.48
N MET A 29 0.70 -2.99 8.74
CA MET A 29 1.11 -4.22 8.03
C MET A 29 0.84 -4.12 6.52
N VAL A 30 -0.35 -3.63 6.14
CA VAL A 30 -0.72 -3.45 4.73
C VAL A 30 0.10 -2.34 4.06
N LEU A 31 0.40 -1.25 4.78
CA LEU A 31 1.25 -0.16 4.28
C LEU A 31 2.69 -0.61 4.08
N GLN A 32 3.25 -1.40 4.99
CA GLN A 32 4.57 -1.99 4.84
C GLN A 32 4.63 -2.91 3.62
N LEU A 33 3.65 -3.82 3.47
CA LEU A 33 3.52 -4.65 2.27
C LEU A 33 3.40 -3.80 0.99
N THR A 34 2.64 -2.72 1.04
CA THR A 34 2.46 -1.81 -0.11
C THR A 34 3.79 -1.17 -0.53
N GLU A 35 4.61 -0.74 0.42
CA GLU A 35 5.94 -0.19 0.15
C GLU A 35 6.86 -1.23 -0.48
N GLU A 36 6.97 -2.42 0.13
CA GLU A 36 7.85 -3.50 -0.35
C GLU A 36 7.47 -4.00 -1.75
N VAL A 37 6.18 -4.21 -2.01
CA VAL A 37 5.71 -4.59 -3.36
C VAL A 37 5.88 -3.46 -4.38
N THR A 38 5.77 -2.20 -3.96
CA THR A 38 6.01 -1.06 -4.87
C THR A 38 7.50 -0.94 -5.22
N LEU A 39 8.38 -1.19 -4.24
CA LEU A 39 9.83 -1.17 -4.38
C LEU A 39 10.42 -2.58 -4.60
N ILE A 40 9.66 -3.48 -5.23
CA ILE A 40 10.01 -4.91 -5.36
C ILE A 40 11.40 -5.16 -5.95
N SER A 41 11.93 -4.24 -6.75
CA SER A 41 13.27 -4.35 -7.34
C SER A 41 14.43 -4.13 -6.35
N ALA A 42 14.16 -3.60 -5.16
CA ALA A 42 15.17 -3.41 -4.12
C ALA A 42 15.49 -4.76 -3.45
N ASP A 43 14.60 -5.25 -2.60
CA ASP A 43 14.81 -6.45 -1.78
C ASP A 43 13.64 -7.45 -1.85
N GLY A 44 12.64 -7.19 -2.70
CA GLY A 44 11.41 -7.96 -2.73
C GLY A 44 10.49 -7.68 -1.52
N VAL A 45 9.67 -8.68 -1.17
CA VAL A 45 8.87 -8.68 0.07
C VAL A 45 9.62 -9.52 1.10
N SER A 46 9.86 -8.96 2.29
CA SER A 46 10.53 -9.66 3.37
C SER A 46 9.67 -10.78 3.96
N ASP A 47 10.31 -11.84 4.48
CA ASP A 47 9.61 -12.93 5.17
C ASP A 47 8.80 -12.40 6.36
N GLU A 48 9.33 -11.43 7.11
CA GLU A 48 8.64 -10.80 8.23
C GLU A 48 7.33 -10.11 7.77
N THR A 49 7.38 -9.33 6.69
CA THR A 49 6.18 -8.69 6.15
C THR A 49 5.18 -9.72 5.63
N TYR A 50 5.65 -10.74 4.91
CA TYR A 50 4.80 -11.80 4.39
C TYR A 50 4.07 -12.55 5.51
N ASP A 51 4.81 -13.04 6.50
CA ASP A 51 4.29 -13.83 7.62
C ASP A 51 3.34 -13.01 8.49
N ASN A 52 3.65 -11.74 8.76
CA ASN A 52 2.80 -10.86 9.55
C ASN A 52 1.44 -10.63 8.85
N VAL A 53 1.44 -10.39 7.55
CA VAL A 53 0.20 -10.18 6.78
C VAL A 53 -0.60 -11.48 6.68
N VAL A 54 0.04 -12.61 6.35
CA VAL A 54 -0.65 -13.90 6.28
C VAL A 54 -1.24 -14.29 7.64
N LYS A 55 -0.52 -14.06 8.74
CA LYS A 55 -1.03 -14.31 10.09
C LYS A 55 -2.24 -13.44 10.44
N ALA A 56 -2.24 -12.17 10.03
CA ALA A 56 -3.30 -11.23 10.37
C ALA A 56 -4.55 -11.34 9.48
N PHE A 57 -4.40 -11.76 8.22
CA PHE A 57 -5.46 -11.70 7.21
C PHE A 57 -5.69 -13.01 6.43
N GLY A 58 -4.76 -13.96 6.48
CA GLY A 58 -4.79 -15.21 5.72
C GLY A 58 -4.28 -15.05 4.28
N GLU A 59 -3.96 -16.19 3.65
CA GLU A 59 -3.35 -16.23 2.30
C GLU A 59 -4.25 -15.64 1.21
N ASN A 60 -5.56 -15.86 1.28
CA ASN A 60 -6.51 -15.32 0.31
C ASN A 60 -6.52 -13.79 0.32
N VAL A 61 -6.49 -13.17 1.50
CA VAL A 61 -6.46 -11.71 1.61
C VAL A 61 -5.08 -11.18 1.24
N MET A 62 -4.00 -11.88 1.59
CA MET A 62 -2.64 -11.54 1.13
C MET A 62 -2.57 -11.47 -0.40
N ALA A 63 -3.09 -12.48 -1.11
CA ALA A 63 -3.15 -12.47 -2.57
C ALA A 63 -3.97 -11.28 -3.12
N GLN A 64 -5.11 -10.97 -2.48
CA GLN A 64 -5.93 -9.81 -2.86
C GLN A 64 -5.19 -8.48 -2.64
N LEU A 65 -4.47 -8.33 -1.52
CA LEU A 65 -3.67 -7.14 -1.22
C LEU A 65 -2.58 -6.94 -2.27
N ILE A 66 -1.80 -7.98 -2.59
CA ILE A 66 -0.78 -7.93 -3.63
C ILE A 66 -1.41 -7.51 -4.97
N MET A 67 -2.56 -8.08 -5.33
CA MET A 67 -3.27 -7.70 -6.55
C MET A 67 -3.64 -6.21 -6.58
N GLN A 68 -4.14 -5.65 -5.47
CA GLN A 68 -4.45 -4.21 -5.40
C GLN A 68 -3.19 -3.34 -5.59
N VAL A 69 -2.07 -3.73 -4.96
CA VAL A 69 -0.80 -3.00 -5.10
C VAL A 69 -0.28 -3.06 -6.53
N ILE A 70 -0.36 -4.23 -7.20
CA ILE A 70 0.04 -4.39 -8.61
C ILE A 70 -0.85 -3.55 -9.54
N ILE A 71 -2.15 -3.52 -9.31
CA ILE A 71 -3.10 -2.73 -10.12
C ILE A 71 -2.72 -1.25 -10.09
N ILE A 72 -2.52 -0.66 -8.92
CA ILE A 72 -2.15 0.77 -8.83
C ILE A 72 -0.74 1.03 -9.40
N ASN A 73 0.20 0.11 -9.17
CA ASN A 73 1.55 0.19 -9.75
C ASN A 73 1.52 0.17 -11.29
N SER A 74 0.61 -0.59 -11.89
CA SER A 74 0.41 -0.67 -13.33
C SER A 74 -0.16 0.64 -13.88
N TRP A 75 -1.21 1.18 -13.24
CA TRP A 75 -1.79 2.48 -13.62
C TRP A 75 -0.78 3.61 -13.54
N ASN A 76 0.04 3.67 -12.48
CA ASN A 76 1.08 4.67 -12.33
C ASN A 76 2.09 4.61 -13.49
N ARG A 77 2.52 3.41 -13.90
CA ARG A 77 3.45 3.21 -15.03
C ARG A 77 2.85 3.67 -16.35
N ILE A 78 1.59 3.33 -16.61
CA ILE A 78 0.86 3.78 -17.80
C ILE A 78 0.82 5.31 -17.83
N ALA A 79 0.25 5.94 -16.80
CA ALA A 79 0.05 7.39 -16.75
C ALA A 79 1.37 8.16 -16.91
N VAL A 80 2.43 7.75 -16.20
CA VAL A 80 3.75 8.40 -16.28
C VAL A 80 4.39 8.20 -17.65
N SER A 81 4.36 6.97 -18.21
CA SER A 81 4.96 6.68 -19.52
C SER A 81 4.26 7.41 -20.67
N THR A 82 2.96 7.67 -20.54
CA THR A 82 2.17 8.43 -21.52
C THR A 82 2.19 9.94 -21.26
N LYS A 83 2.91 10.41 -20.22
CA LYS A 83 2.91 11.81 -19.78
C LYS A 83 1.50 12.37 -19.56
N GLN A 84 0.62 11.57 -18.98
CA GLN A 84 -0.75 11.98 -18.67
C GLN A 84 -0.71 13.17 -17.70
N VAL A 85 -1.37 14.27 -18.07
CA VAL A 85 -1.55 15.45 -17.22
C VAL A 85 -2.98 15.44 -16.70
N PHE A 86 -3.14 15.67 -15.40
CA PHE A 86 -4.43 15.93 -14.79
C PHE A 86 -4.56 17.44 -14.59
N GLU A 87 -5.57 18.03 -15.24
CA GLU A 87 -6.00 19.42 -15.02
C GLU A 87 -7.03 19.51 -13.89
#